data_AF-A0A0X3PUE7-F1
#
_entry.id   AF-A0A0X3PUE7-F1
#
_cell.length_a   1.000
_cell.length_b   1.000
_cell.length_c   1.000
_cell.angle_alpha   90.00
_cell.angle_beta   90.00
_cell.angle_gamma   90.00
#
_symmetry.space_group_name_H-M   'P 1'
#
loop_
_entity.id
_entity.type
_entity.pdbx_description
1 polymer ?
#
loop_
_entity_poly.entity_id
_entity_poly.type
_entity_poly.pdbx_seq_one_letter_code
_entity_poly.pdbx_strand_id
1 'polypeptide(L)'
;MQMNLVIYAGQTSKEVYRVNFKSFDIQSGLEEHINATVPDEVFTNGSAKAEIRIQDSKRNVVFSKTMMMSSYRIPKSKAFNLINDNSTEHKVDANRPITHWLSNIYVAVLNYPITFIMEEVPSELHSVLHVSSVGTAYYYSPVFHVNPQLQSTSDWLEIPVETPLQIKKLALGVTIQPLSLGKFRLRCMLEQTSESLRSLGFKEKDVEDVRSLFTDANIYLLLTTIVISVLHSSGIVSAPA
;
A
#
# COMPACT_ATOMS: atom_id res chain seq x y z
N MET A 1 18.60 -10.36 0.37
CA MET A 1 17.54 -10.55 -0.64
C MET A 1 17.67 -9.51 -1.73
N GLN A 2 17.08 -9.72 -2.90
CA GLN A 2 17.04 -8.75 -3.99
C GLN A 2 15.60 -8.59 -4.48
N MET A 3 15.19 -7.36 -4.74
CA MET A 3 13.85 -7.05 -5.26
C MET A 3 13.95 -6.49 -6.67
N ASN A 4 13.04 -6.89 -7.54
CA ASN A 4 12.80 -6.26 -8.82
C ASN A 4 11.33 -5.89 -8.97
N LEU A 5 11.07 -4.81 -9.70
CA LEU A 5 9.73 -4.36 -10.06
C LEU A 5 9.63 -4.28 -11.58
N VAL A 6 8.54 -4.81 -12.11
CA VAL A 6 8.23 -4.80 -13.54
C VAL A 6 6.89 -4.12 -13.75
N ILE A 7 6.85 -3.08 -14.58
CA ILE A 7 5.63 -2.37 -14.95
C ILE A 7 5.17 -2.88 -16.32
N TYR A 8 3.87 -3.11 -16.45
CA TYR A 8 3.23 -3.60 -17.65
C TYR A 8 2.30 -2.54 -18.27
N ALA A 9 2.28 -2.51 -19.60
CA ALA A 9 1.24 -1.77 -20.33
C ALA A 9 -0.12 -2.45 -20.15
N GLY A 10 -1.16 -1.66 -19.88
CA GLY A 10 -2.46 -2.15 -19.44
C GLY A 10 -3.19 -3.08 -20.42
N GLN A 11 -2.90 -3.03 -21.73
CA GLN A 11 -3.59 -3.85 -22.74
C GLN A 11 -2.85 -5.11 -23.16
N THR A 12 -1.53 -5.05 -23.26
CA THR A 12 -0.73 -6.11 -23.91
C THR A 12 -0.02 -7.01 -22.90
N SER A 13 -0.08 -6.68 -21.59
CA SER A 13 0.81 -7.24 -20.57
C SER A 13 2.29 -7.18 -20.99
N LYS A 14 2.62 -6.27 -21.90
CA LYS A 14 3.97 -6.03 -22.37
C LYS A 14 4.72 -5.31 -21.26
N GLU A 15 5.88 -5.85 -20.91
CA GLU A 15 6.82 -5.17 -20.03
C GLU A 15 7.26 -3.86 -20.67
N VAL A 16 7.07 -2.76 -19.95
CA VAL A 16 7.44 -1.41 -20.39
C VAL A 16 8.56 -0.79 -19.57
N TYR A 17 8.74 -1.25 -18.33
CA TYR A 17 9.78 -0.77 -17.44
C TYR A 17 10.15 -1.85 -16.44
N ARG A 18 11.45 -2.01 -16.20
CA ARG A 18 12.00 -2.92 -15.19
C ARG A 18 13.06 -2.21 -14.41
N VAL A 19 13.03 -2.39 -13.09
CA VAL A 19 14.07 -1.94 -12.20
C VAL A 19 14.45 -3.04 -11.22
N ASN A 20 15.74 -3.13 -10.94
CA ASN A 20 16.29 -3.93 -9.87
C ASN A 20 16.76 -2.99 -8.77
N PHE A 21 16.29 -3.20 -7.56
CA PHE A 21 16.69 -2.43 -6.39
C PHE A 21 17.93 -3.02 -5.74
N LYS A 22 18.54 -2.25 -4.84
CA LYS A 22 19.68 -2.72 -4.03
C LYS A 22 19.30 -3.98 -3.24
N SER A 23 20.30 -4.79 -2.94
CA SER A 23 20.11 -5.91 -2.03
C SER A 23 19.81 -5.40 -0.63
N PHE A 24 19.00 -6.17 0.11
CA PHE A 24 18.55 -5.79 1.45
C PHE A 24 18.52 -6.98 2.41
N ASP A 25 18.59 -6.68 3.69
CA ASP A 25 18.35 -7.63 4.77
C ASP A 25 16.94 -7.42 5.36
N ILE A 26 16.29 -8.51 5.79
CA ILE A 26 14.91 -8.46 6.27
C ILE A 26 14.79 -7.65 7.57
N GLN A 27 15.84 -7.62 8.39
CA GLN A 27 15.84 -6.90 9.67
C GLN A 27 16.09 -5.41 9.49
N SER A 28 16.96 -5.03 8.55
CA SER A 28 17.27 -3.61 8.28
C SER A 28 16.33 -2.98 7.26
N GLY A 29 15.69 -3.78 6.40
CA GLY A 29 14.85 -3.28 5.32
C GLY A 29 15.67 -2.56 4.23
N LEU A 30 14.96 -1.73 3.45
CA LEU A 30 15.51 -0.94 2.35
C LEU A 30 14.60 0.27 2.12
N GLU A 31 15.18 1.39 1.73
CA GLU A 31 14.44 2.52 1.15
C GLU A 31 15.22 3.03 -0.07
N GLU A 32 14.56 3.10 -1.21
CA GLU A 32 15.16 3.56 -2.45
C GLU A 32 14.15 4.35 -3.28
N HIS A 33 14.58 5.51 -3.79
CA HIS A 33 13.77 6.42 -4.60
C HIS A 33 14.39 6.59 -5.98
N ILE A 34 13.60 6.35 -7.02
CA ILE A 34 14.01 6.44 -8.42
C ILE A 34 12.95 7.19 -9.23
N ASN A 35 13.28 7.52 -10.49
CA ASN A 35 12.30 7.99 -11.46
C ASN A 35 12.01 6.90 -12.49
N ALA A 36 10.79 6.39 -12.48
CA ALA A 36 10.30 5.46 -13.47
C ALA A 36 10.03 6.18 -14.79
N THR A 37 10.56 5.66 -15.88
CA THR A 37 10.39 6.21 -17.23
C THR A 37 9.41 5.31 -17.98
N VAL A 38 8.14 5.71 -18.05
CA VAL A 38 7.04 4.87 -18.54
C VAL A 38 6.30 5.53 -19.71
N PRO A 39 5.86 4.77 -20.73
CA PRO A 39 5.11 5.32 -21.85
C PRO A 39 3.66 5.65 -21.45
N ASP A 40 3.03 6.57 -22.19
CA ASP A 40 1.63 6.96 -21.97
C ASP A 40 0.64 5.79 -22.11
N GLU A 41 1.00 4.77 -22.89
CA GLU A 41 0.25 3.50 -23.06
C GLU A 41 -0.05 2.79 -21.73
N VAL A 42 0.70 3.08 -20.67
CA VAL A 42 0.46 2.57 -19.31
C VAL A 42 -0.83 3.10 -18.71
N PHE A 43 -1.30 4.28 -19.16
CA PHE A 43 -2.43 5.01 -18.56
C PHE A 43 -3.68 5.06 -19.45
N THR A 44 -3.64 4.56 -20.68
CA THR A 44 -4.71 4.68 -21.68
C THR A 44 -6.05 4.04 -21.29
N ASN A 45 -6.06 3.18 -20.27
CA ASN A 45 -7.27 2.58 -19.68
C ASN A 45 -7.33 2.73 -18.14
N GLY A 46 -6.50 3.61 -17.57
CA GLY A 46 -6.43 3.87 -16.14
C GLY A 46 -5.89 2.72 -15.28
N SER A 47 -5.33 1.66 -15.88
CA SER A 47 -4.96 0.44 -15.17
C SER A 47 -3.50 0.02 -15.41
N ALA A 48 -2.56 0.87 -15.00
CA ALA A 48 -1.16 0.53 -14.88
C ALA A 48 -0.99 -0.59 -13.85
N LYS A 49 -0.27 -1.66 -14.21
CA LYS A 49 0.02 -2.77 -13.29
C LYS A 49 1.53 -2.92 -13.11
N ALA A 50 1.94 -3.31 -11.91
CA ALA A 50 3.30 -3.74 -11.64
C ALA A 50 3.33 -5.08 -10.90
N GLU A 51 4.35 -5.87 -11.17
CA GLU A 51 4.69 -7.07 -10.40
C GLU A 51 5.97 -6.80 -9.62
N ILE A 52 5.89 -7.00 -8.30
CA ILE A 52 7.05 -7.04 -7.43
C ILE A 52 7.47 -8.49 -7.29
N ARG A 53 8.76 -8.77 -7.48
CA ARG A 53 9.38 -10.06 -7.18
C ARG A 53 10.53 -9.86 -6.22
N ILE A 54 10.56 -10.68 -5.19
CA ILE A 54 11.67 -10.75 -4.24
C ILE A 54 12.32 -12.12 -4.37
N GLN A 55 13.65 -12.10 -4.44
CA GLN A 55 14.47 -13.28 -4.60
C GLN A 55 15.46 -13.44 -3.44
N ASP A 56 15.73 -14.70 -3.09
CA ASP A 56 16.80 -15.06 -2.16
C ASP A 56 18.18 -14.97 -2.84
N SER A 57 19.25 -15.29 -2.09
CA SER A 57 20.62 -15.29 -2.61
C SER A 57 20.87 -16.35 -3.71
N LYS A 58 20.01 -17.37 -3.80
CA LYS A 58 20.06 -18.44 -4.81
C LYS A 58 19.18 -18.12 -6.03
N ARG A 59 18.58 -16.93 -6.08
CA ARG A 59 17.64 -16.45 -7.11
C ARG A 59 16.29 -17.19 -7.14
N ASN A 60 15.92 -17.88 -6.06
CA ASN A 60 14.57 -18.41 -5.92
C ASN A 60 13.61 -17.26 -5.62
N VAL A 61 12.46 -17.24 -6.28
CA VAL A 61 11.40 -16.26 -5.99
C VAL A 61 10.74 -16.66 -4.68
N VAL A 62 10.92 -15.83 -3.64
CA VAL A 62 10.32 -16.04 -2.31
C VAL A 62 8.98 -15.34 -2.16
N PHE A 63 8.75 -14.29 -2.97
CA PHE A 63 7.54 -13.51 -2.96
C PHE A 63 7.30 -12.90 -4.34
N SER A 64 6.06 -12.98 -4.81
CA SER A 64 5.60 -12.23 -5.98
C SER A 64 4.19 -11.70 -5.76
N LYS A 65 3.94 -10.44 -6.08
CA LYS A 65 2.59 -9.86 -6.06
C LYS A 65 2.42 -8.83 -7.17
N THR A 66 1.30 -8.96 -7.88
CA THR A 66 0.85 -7.98 -8.88
C THR A 66 -0.07 -6.95 -8.22
N MET A 67 0.13 -5.68 -8.52
CA MET A 67 -0.66 -4.57 -7.99
C MET A 67 -0.92 -3.49 -9.02
N MET A 68 -1.89 -2.63 -8.72
CA MET A 68 -2.21 -1.45 -9.53
C MET A 68 -1.26 -0.30 -9.18
N MET A 69 -0.60 0.25 -10.20
CA MET A 69 0.24 1.44 -10.11
C MET A 69 -0.53 2.73 -10.41
N SER A 70 -1.73 2.61 -10.98
CA SER A 70 -2.62 3.74 -11.20
C SER A 70 -4.02 3.49 -10.67
N SER A 71 -4.70 4.57 -10.29
CA SER A 71 -6.07 4.54 -9.82
C SER A 71 -6.77 5.86 -10.15
N TYR A 72 -8.06 5.80 -10.47
CA TYR A 72 -8.89 6.99 -10.59
C TYR A 72 -9.29 7.47 -9.21
N ARG A 73 -8.82 8.65 -8.81
CA ARG A 73 -9.13 9.26 -7.51
C ARG A 73 -9.64 10.68 -7.72
N ILE A 74 -10.49 11.12 -6.80
CA ILE A 74 -10.94 12.52 -6.77
C ILE A 74 -9.73 13.36 -6.30
N PRO A 75 -9.34 14.41 -7.06
CA PRO A 75 -8.29 15.33 -6.64
C PRO A 75 -8.56 15.84 -5.23
N LYS A 76 -7.55 15.86 -4.37
CA LYS A 76 -7.69 16.66 -3.13
C LYS A 76 -7.78 18.11 -3.59
N SER A 77 -8.87 18.80 -3.24
CA SER A 77 -8.97 20.23 -3.53
C SER A 77 -7.72 20.90 -2.96
N LYS A 78 -6.84 21.42 -3.83
CA LYS A 78 -5.78 22.32 -3.39
C LYS A 78 -6.49 23.36 -2.55
N ALA A 79 -6.16 23.44 -1.26
CA ALA A 79 -6.77 24.41 -0.36
C ALA A 79 -6.79 25.74 -1.11
N PHE A 80 -7.98 26.29 -1.35
CA PHE A 80 -8.14 27.50 -2.14
C PHE A 80 -7.17 28.54 -1.58
N ASN A 81 -6.12 28.87 -2.34
CA ASN A 81 -5.24 29.99 -2.01
C ASN A 81 -6.07 31.26 -2.26
N LEU A 82 -6.88 31.66 -1.27
CA LEU A 82 -7.78 32.82 -1.31
C LEU A 82 -7.04 34.17 -1.41
N ILE A 83 -5.74 34.18 -1.68
CA ILE A 83 -4.88 35.37 -1.64
C ILE A 83 -4.37 35.78 -3.04
N ASN A 84 -4.58 34.98 -4.09
CA ASN A 84 -4.07 35.32 -5.42
C ASN A 84 -5.17 35.40 -6.48
N ASP A 85 -5.87 36.53 -6.51
CA ASP A 85 -7.04 36.79 -7.37
C ASP A 85 -6.65 37.24 -8.79
N ASN A 86 -5.59 36.67 -9.39
CA ASN A 86 -5.08 37.11 -10.71
C ASN A 86 -4.47 35.98 -11.57
N SER A 87 -4.93 34.73 -11.47
CA SER A 87 -4.62 33.73 -12.50
C SER A 87 -5.91 33.17 -13.11
N THR A 88 -6.01 33.28 -14.43
CA THR A 88 -6.98 32.56 -15.26
C THR A 88 -6.66 31.07 -15.23
N GLU A 89 -6.87 30.43 -14.09
CA GLU A 89 -6.72 28.98 -13.95
C GLU A 89 -8.03 28.32 -14.35
N HIS A 90 -7.92 27.40 -15.32
CA HIS A 90 -9.01 26.54 -15.73
C HIS A 90 -9.66 25.92 -14.49
N LYS A 91 -10.97 26.16 -14.32
CA LYS A 91 -11.81 25.46 -13.34
C LYS A 91 -11.82 23.98 -13.69
N VAL A 92 -10.79 23.25 -13.27
CA VAL A 92 -10.81 21.79 -13.29
C VAL A 92 -11.90 21.40 -12.30
N ASP A 93 -12.94 20.75 -12.80
CA ASP A 93 -14.07 20.28 -12.01
C ASP A 93 -13.53 19.40 -10.88
N ALA A 94 -13.50 19.94 -9.65
CA ALA A 94 -12.85 19.32 -8.49
C ALA A 94 -13.49 17.97 -8.11
N ASN A 95 -14.63 17.63 -8.71
CA ASN A 95 -15.33 16.37 -8.52
C ASN A 95 -15.06 15.32 -9.60
N ARG A 96 -14.29 15.63 -10.65
CA ARG A 96 -13.98 14.66 -11.70
C ARG A 96 -12.80 13.77 -11.27
N PRO A 97 -12.96 12.44 -11.22
CA PRO A 97 -11.83 11.55 -10.95
C PRO A 97 -10.74 11.68 -12.02
N ILE A 98 -9.49 11.77 -11.58
CA ILE A 98 -8.31 11.79 -12.45
C ILE A 98 -7.36 10.64 -12.11
N THR A 99 -6.53 10.26 -13.08
CA THR A 99 -5.55 9.19 -12.89
C THR A 99 -4.43 9.64 -11.97
N HIS A 100 -4.27 8.92 -10.87
CA HIS A 100 -3.14 9.07 -9.96
C HIS A 100 -2.15 7.93 -10.18
N TRP A 101 -0.88 8.22 -9.90
CA TRP A 101 0.26 7.32 -9.94
C TRP A 101 0.72 6.98 -8.52
N LEU A 102 0.96 5.70 -8.24
CA LEU A 102 1.52 5.25 -6.97
C LEU A 102 3.02 5.59 -6.92
N SER A 103 3.35 6.62 -6.15
CA SER A 103 4.70 7.16 -6.04
C SER A 103 5.56 6.47 -5.00
N ASN A 104 4.98 5.88 -3.95
CA ASN A 104 5.71 5.09 -2.96
C ASN A 104 5.06 3.72 -2.81
N ILE A 105 5.87 2.68 -2.67
CA ILE A 105 5.41 1.32 -2.41
C ILE A 105 6.00 0.84 -1.09
N TYR A 106 5.12 0.45 -0.16
CA TYR A 106 5.51 -0.15 1.12
C TYR A 106 5.34 -1.67 1.07
N VAL A 107 6.44 -2.39 1.17
CA VAL A 107 6.45 -3.86 1.30
C VAL A 107 6.78 -4.20 2.74
N ALA A 108 5.77 -4.61 3.51
CA ALA A 108 5.95 -5.09 4.87
C ALA A 108 6.60 -6.48 4.85
N VAL A 109 7.54 -6.70 5.77
CA VAL A 109 8.15 -8.02 5.99
C VAL A 109 8.20 -8.34 7.48
N LEU A 110 7.92 -9.58 7.85
CA LEU A 110 8.12 -10.05 9.22
C LEU A 110 9.62 -10.09 9.54
N ASN A 111 10.06 -9.30 10.53
CA ASN A 111 11.48 -9.01 10.73
C ASN A 111 12.27 -10.07 11.51
N TYR A 112 11.62 -11.10 12.04
CA TYR A 112 12.26 -12.24 12.68
C TYR A 112 11.45 -13.53 12.46
N PRO A 113 12.10 -14.70 12.47
CA PRO A 113 11.39 -15.97 12.34
C PRO A 113 10.48 -16.21 13.55
N ILE A 114 9.26 -16.65 13.28
CA ILE A 114 8.27 -17.09 14.27
C ILE A 114 8.01 -18.59 14.08
N THR A 115 7.96 -19.35 15.16
CA THR A 115 7.43 -20.71 15.11
C THR A 115 5.91 -20.64 15.23
N PHE A 116 5.21 -21.18 14.24
CA PHE A 116 3.76 -21.32 14.28
C PHE A 116 3.39 -22.77 14.55
N ILE A 117 2.37 -22.97 15.40
CA ILE A 117 1.62 -24.23 15.45
C ILE A 117 0.59 -24.15 14.32
N MET A 118 0.53 -25.16 13.45
CA MET A 118 -0.22 -25.10 12.19
C MET A 118 -1.72 -24.84 12.42
N GLU A 119 -2.29 -25.42 13.46
CA GLU A 119 -3.69 -25.29 13.86
C GLU A 119 -4.00 -23.94 14.53
N GLU A 120 -2.98 -23.24 15.01
CA GLU A 120 -3.11 -21.97 15.74
C GLU A 120 -2.66 -20.76 14.90
N VAL A 121 -2.36 -20.96 13.62
CA VAL A 121 -2.03 -19.85 12.72
C VAL A 121 -3.23 -18.90 12.65
N PRO A 122 -3.06 -17.62 13.05
CA PRO A 122 -4.14 -16.63 12.95
C PRO A 122 -4.63 -16.49 11.50
N SER A 123 -5.96 -16.40 11.32
CA SER A 123 -6.60 -16.40 10.00
C SER A 123 -6.16 -15.23 9.12
N GLU A 124 -5.79 -14.10 9.72
CA GLU A 124 -5.25 -12.95 8.99
C GLU A 124 -3.90 -13.23 8.31
N LEU A 125 -3.18 -14.27 8.72
CA LEU A 125 -1.90 -14.65 8.15
C LEU A 125 -2.02 -15.74 7.07
N HIS A 126 -3.19 -16.37 6.90
CA HIS A 126 -3.36 -17.51 5.98
C HIS A 126 -3.07 -17.14 4.53
N SER A 127 -3.38 -15.91 4.11
CA SER A 127 -3.17 -15.46 2.72
C SER A 127 -1.72 -15.07 2.40
N VAL A 128 -0.87 -14.90 3.42
CA VAL A 128 0.51 -14.42 3.29
C VAL A 128 1.56 -15.45 3.72
N LEU A 129 1.15 -16.45 4.51
CA LEU A 129 2.01 -17.57 4.90
C LEU A 129 2.04 -18.62 3.80
N HIS A 130 3.17 -18.71 3.09
CA HIS A 130 3.44 -19.77 2.12
C HIS A 130 4.19 -20.91 2.80
N VAL A 131 3.46 -21.97 3.17
CA VAL A 131 4.00 -23.17 3.81
C VAL A 131 4.39 -24.21 2.75
N SER A 132 5.53 -24.85 2.96
CA SER A 132 6.04 -25.98 2.19
C SER A 132 6.47 -27.08 3.15
N SER A 133 6.51 -28.33 2.67
CA SER A 133 6.95 -29.47 3.48
C SER A 133 8.17 -30.15 2.85
N VAL A 134 9.07 -30.61 3.70
CA VAL A 134 10.22 -31.45 3.31
C VAL A 134 10.24 -32.64 4.27
N GLY A 135 9.82 -33.81 3.78
CA GLY A 135 9.62 -34.99 4.62
C GLY A 135 8.47 -34.76 5.61
N THR A 136 8.76 -34.88 6.91
CA THR A 136 7.81 -34.64 8.00
C THR A 136 7.84 -33.21 8.55
N ALA A 137 8.80 -32.39 8.11
CA ALA A 137 8.99 -31.03 8.60
C ALA A 137 8.30 -30.01 7.68
N TYR A 138 7.68 -29.00 8.30
CA TYR A 138 7.05 -27.88 7.62
C TYR A 138 7.90 -26.61 7.77
N TYR A 139 8.02 -25.87 6.68
CA TYR A 139 8.78 -24.62 6.59
C TYR A 139 7.96 -23.59 5.85
N TYR A 140 8.13 -22.32 6.17
CA TYR A 140 7.51 -21.23 5.43
C TYR A 140 8.58 -20.23 4.96
N SER A 141 8.33 -19.62 3.81
CA SER A 141 9.19 -18.57 3.28
C SER A 141 8.99 -17.26 4.05
N PRO A 142 9.98 -16.33 4.05
CA PRO A 142 9.81 -15.04 4.69
C PRO A 142 8.50 -14.36 4.28
N VAL A 143 7.78 -13.87 5.29
CA VAL A 143 6.39 -13.42 5.12
C VAL A 143 6.40 -11.97 4.69
N PHE A 144 5.92 -11.72 3.48
CA PHE A 144 5.79 -10.38 2.91
C PHE A 144 4.33 -10.01 2.73
N HIS A 145 4.06 -8.71 2.82
CA HIS A 145 2.75 -8.15 2.55
C HIS A 145 2.91 -6.80 1.84
N VAL A 146 2.17 -6.61 0.74
CA VAL A 146 2.07 -5.34 0.04
C VAL A 146 0.64 -5.16 -0.44
N ASN A 147 0.04 -4.03 -0.12
CA ASN A 147 -1.24 -3.63 -0.66
C ASN A 147 -1.28 -2.11 -0.80
N PRO A 148 -1.13 -1.57 -2.03
CA PRO A 148 -1.21 -0.14 -2.26
C PRO A 148 -2.56 0.49 -1.93
N GLN A 149 -3.64 -0.31 -1.95
CA GLN A 149 -4.96 0.14 -1.51
C GLN A 149 -5.04 0.29 0.01
N LEU A 150 -3.96 0.00 0.75
CA LEU A 150 -3.83 0.33 2.17
C LEU A 150 -2.86 1.50 2.46
N GLN A 151 -2.21 2.06 1.43
CA GLN A 151 -1.26 3.17 1.58
C GLN A 151 -1.95 4.53 1.53
N SER A 152 -1.42 5.50 2.28
CA SER A 152 -1.99 6.84 2.40
C SER A 152 -2.24 7.48 1.04
N THR A 153 -3.28 8.29 0.95
CA THR A 153 -3.61 8.99 -0.30
C THR A 153 -2.48 9.93 -0.76
N SER A 154 -1.58 10.38 0.14
CA SER A 154 -0.39 11.16 -0.24
C SER A 154 0.60 10.40 -1.13
N ASP A 155 0.60 9.07 -1.09
CA ASP A 155 1.45 8.25 -1.96
C ASP A 155 0.93 8.18 -3.40
N TRP A 156 -0.30 8.62 -3.64
CA TRP A 156 -0.92 8.66 -4.95
C TRP A 156 -0.79 10.08 -5.51
N LEU A 157 0.11 10.27 -6.48
CA LEU A 157 0.35 11.57 -7.11
C LEU A 157 -0.50 11.74 -8.36
N GLU A 158 -1.10 12.91 -8.52
CA GLU A 158 -1.78 13.29 -9.75
C GLU A 158 -0.78 13.25 -10.92
N ILE A 159 -1.15 12.56 -12.00
CA ILE A 159 -0.32 12.57 -13.21
C ILE A 159 -0.50 13.95 -13.86
N PRO A 160 0.59 14.72 -14.09
CA PRO A 160 0.49 16.02 -14.74
C PRO A 160 -0.20 15.88 -16.10
N VAL A 161 -1.21 16.73 -16.34
CA VAL A 161 -1.98 16.78 -17.60
C VAL A 161 -1.15 17.44 -18.72
N GLU A 162 -0.01 18.05 -18.40
CA GLU A 162 0.69 18.95 -19.32
C GLU A 162 1.53 18.25 -20.38
N THR A 163 1.16 18.52 -21.64
CA THR A 163 1.75 18.15 -22.94
C THR A 163 2.02 16.65 -23.17
N PRO A 164 1.69 16.11 -24.37
CA PRO A 164 1.81 14.68 -24.65
C PRO A 164 3.28 14.31 -24.86
N LEU A 165 4.02 14.14 -23.76
CA LEU A 165 5.25 13.37 -23.79
C LEU A 165 4.86 11.91 -23.86
N GLN A 166 5.20 11.25 -24.97
CA GLN A 166 5.02 9.79 -25.15
C GLN A 166 5.62 8.98 -24.00
N ILE A 167 6.56 9.56 -23.25
CA ILE A 167 7.29 8.97 -22.14
C ILE A 167 7.24 9.95 -20.94
N LYS A 168 6.69 9.50 -19.80
CA LYS A 168 6.66 10.25 -18.54
C LYS A 168 7.76 9.78 -17.59
N LYS A 169 8.37 10.72 -16.86
CA LYS A 169 9.27 10.44 -15.73
C LYS A 169 8.49 10.64 -14.43
N LEU A 170 8.20 9.56 -13.72
CA LEU A 170 7.36 9.55 -12.52
C LEU A 170 8.18 9.10 -11.32
N ALA A 171 8.00 9.78 -10.18
CA ALA A 171 8.65 9.39 -8.94
C ALA A 171 8.20 7.99 -8.50
N LEU A 172 9.14 7.15 -8.11
CA LEU A 172 8.89 5.79 -7.63
C LEU A 172 9.84 5.47 -6.47
N GLY A 173 9.33 5.54 -5.25
CA GLY A 173 9.95 5.05 -4.03
C GLY A 173 9.51 3.63 -3.73
N VAL A 174 10.43 2.80 -3.25
CA VAL A 174 10.09 1.52 -2.61
C VAL A 174 10.77 1.42 -1.27
N THR A 175 9.99 1.01 -0.27
CA THR A 175 10.47 0.78 1.08
C THR A 175 10.11 -0.64 1.52
N ILE A 176 11.12 -1.45 1.82
CA ILE A 176 10.94 -2.71 2.55
C ILE A 176 10.91 -2.37 4.04
N GLN A 177 9.77 -2.62 4.69
CA GLN A 177 9.48 -2.25 6.07
C GLN A 177 9.53 -3.48 6.99
N PRO A 178 10.58 -3.60 7.83
CA PRO A 178 10.64 -4.65 8.85
C PRO A 178 9.58 -4.39 9.94
N LEU A 179 8.66 -5.33 10.12
CA LEU A 179 7.59 -5.26 11.12
C LEU A 179 7.66 -6.42 12.10
N SER A 180 7.46 -6.11 13.39
CA SER A 180 7.16 -7.11 14.42
C SER A 180 5.87 -7.87 14.11
N LEU A 181 5.70 -9.08 14.65
CA LEU A 181 4.50 -9.90 14.46
C LEU A 181 3.19 -9.14 14.72
N GLY A 182 3.10 -8.38 15.82
CA GLY A 182 1.89 -7.62 16.16
C GLY A 182 1.52 -6.58 15.11
N LYS A 183 2.49 -5.74 14.69
CA LYS A 183 2.29 -4.75 13.61
C LYS A 183 1.95 -5.40 12.27
N PHE A 184 2.58 -6.53 11.96
CA PHE A 184 2.32 -7.27 10.73
C PHE A 184 0.89 -7.83 10.71
N ARG A 185 0.46 -8.49 11.80
CA ARG A 185 -0.92 -8.99 11.97
C ARG A 185 -1.95 -7.88 11.87
N LEU A 186 -1.71 -6.74 12.53
CA LEU A 186 -2.60 -5.58 12.46
C LEU A 186 -2.79 -5.10 11.01
N ARG A 187 -1.70 -5.07 10.22
CA ARG A 187 -1.76 -4.70 8.80
C ARG A 187 -2.60 -5.67 7.97
N CYS A 188 -2.43 -6.98 8.16
CA CYS A 188 -3.24 -8.00 7.48
C CYS A 188 -4.71 -7.93 7.90
N MET A 189 -4.99 -7.74 9.19
CA MET A 189 -6.35 -7.58 9.71
C MET A 189 -7.04 -6.33 9.13
N LEU A 190 -6.30 -5.23 8.99
CA LEU A 190 -6.82 -4.01 8.37
C LEU A 190 -7.19 -4.23 6.91
N GLU A 191 -6.41 -5.01 6.16
CA GLU A 191 -6.75 -5.43 4.79
C GLU A 191 -8.10 -6.16 4.76
N GLN A 192 -8.21 -7.25 5.53
CA GLN A 192 -9.41 -8.09 5.56
C GLN A 192 -10.65 -7.32 6.03
N THR A 193 -10.48 -6.41 6.99
CA THR A 193 -11.57 -5.55 7.48
C THR A 193 -11.99 -4.56 6.39
N SER A 194 -11.04 -3.94 5.68
CA SER A 194 -11.34 -3.01 4.58
C SER A 194 -12.09 -3.70 3.45
N GLU A 195 -11.67 -4.93 3.10
CA GLU A 195 -12.36 -5.75 2.10
C GLU A 195 -13.77 -6.16 2.56
N SER A 196 -13.94 -6.48 3.85
CA SER A 196 -15.23 -6.81 4.44
C SER A 196 -16.18 -5.61 4.45
N LEU A 197 -15.70 -4.42 4.80
CA LEU A 197 -16.50 -3.19 4.72
C LEU A 197 -16.95 -2.92 3.27
N ARG A 198 -16.04 -3.11 2.30
CA ARG A 198 -16.39 -2.96 0.88
C ARG A 198 -17.44 -3.98 0.45
N SER A 199 -17.36 -5.23 0.89
CA SER A 199 -18.34 -6.27 0.54
C SER A 199 -19.73 -6.02 1.16
N LEU A 200 -19.79 -5.31 2.30
CA LEU A 200 -21.03 -4.84 2.93
C LEU A 200 -21.64 -3.59 2.26
N GLY A 201 -20.98 -3.02 1.25
CA GLY A 201 -21.48 -1.86 0.50
C GLY A 201 -21.08 -0.49 1.06
N PHE A 202 -20.10 -0.44 1.98
CA PHE A 202 -19.52 0.85 2.38
C PHE A 202 -18.84 1.53 1.20
N LYS A 203 -18.96 2.87 1.14
CA LYS A 203 -18.32 3.65 0.08
C LYS A 203 -16.81 3.62 0.28
N GLU A 204 -16.05 3.64 -0.82
CA GLU A 204 -14.58 3.63 -0.78
C GLU A 204 -14.01 4.76 0.09
N LYS A 205 -14.66 5.94 0.09
CA LYS A 205 -14.30 7.06 0.98
C LYS A 205 -14.40 6.70 2.46
N ASP A 206 -15.45 6.00 2.86
CA ASP A 206 -15.68 5.68 4.28
C ASP A 206 -14.71 4.58 4.74
N VAL A 207 -14.39 3.62 3.85
CA VAL A 207 -13.34 2.61 4.08
C VAL A 207 -11.96 3.27 4.19
N GLU A 208 -11.67 4.22 3.31
CA GLU A 208 -10.43 5.02 3.32
C GLU A 208 -10.28 5.82 4.63
N ASP A 209 -11.35 6.46 5.11
CA ASP A 209 -11.35 7.21 6.36
C ASP A 209 -11.03 6.29 7.55
N VAL A 210 -11.69 5.12 7.63
CA VAL A 210 -11.40 4.11 8.67
C VAL A 210 -9.94 3.67 8.59
N ARG A 211 -9.45 3.37 7.39
CA ARG A 211 -8.06 2.96 7.19
C ARG A 211 -7.06 4.03 7.64
N SER A 212 -7.30 5.29 7.28
CA SER A 212 -6.41 6.41 7.62
C SER A 212 -6.24 6.56 9.14
N LEU A 213 -7.27 6.24 9.92
CA LEU A 213 -7.21 6.21 11.38
C LEU A 213 -6.22 5.17 11.92
N PHE A 214 -6.00 4.06 11.21
CA PHE A 214 -5.06 3.02 11.62
C PHE A 214 -3.66 3.19 11.03
N THR A 215 -3.54 3.75 9.81
CA THR A 215 -2.25 3.89 9.12
C THR A 215 -1.52 5.18 9.46
N ASP A 216 -2.26 6.28 9.59
CA ASP A 216 -1.69 7.63 9.69
C ASP A 216 -1.76 8.14 11.14
N ALA A 217 -2.68 7.62 11.97
CA ALA A 217 -2.73 7.97 13.38
C ALA A 217 -1.72 7.18 14.22
N ASN A 218 -1.29 7.80 15.32
CA ASN A 218 -0.48 7.10 16.31
C ASN A 218 -1.33 6.03 17.03
N ILE A 219 -0.94 4.76 16.93
CA ILE A 219 -1.66 3.63 17.55
C ILE A 219 -1.89 3.84 19.07
N TYR A 220 -1.00 4.54 19.77
CA TYR A 220 -1.17 4.87 21.18
C TYR A 220 -2.33 5.84 21.39
N LEU A 221 -2.48 6.84 20.51
CA LEU A 221 -3.63 7.76 20.55
C LEU A 221 -4.92 7.02 20.22
N LEU A 222 -4.90 6.16 19.21
CA LEU A 222 -6.09 5.37 18.84
C LEU A 222 -6.56 4.48 19.98
N LEU A 223 -5.65 3.73 20.62
CA LEU A 223 -5.96 2.90 21.79
C LEU A 223 -6.48 3.75 22.94
N THR A 224 -5.89 4.93 23.19
CA THR A 224 -6.35 5.85 24.23
C THR A 224 -7.80 6.29 23.97
N THR A 225 -8.15 6.66 22.74
CA THR A 225 -9.52 7.03 22.37
C THR A 225 -10.50 5.87 22.58
N ILE A 226 -10.11 4.64 22.22
CA ILE A 226 -10.93 3.45 22.46
C ILE A 226 -11.14 3.21 23.95
N VAL A 227 -10.07 3.26 24.76
CA VAL A 227 -10.16 3.08 26.21
C VAL A 227 -11.06 4.14 26.84
N ILE A 228 -10.88 5.41 26.50
CA ILE A 228 -11.74 6.50 27.00
C ILE A 228 -13.19 6.26 26.59
N SER A 229 -13.44 5.85 25.35
CA SER A 229 -14.79 5.56 24.84
C SER A 229 -15.46 4.40 25.58
N VAL A 230 -14.71 3.32 25.89
CA VAL A 230 -15.20 2.17 26.65
C VAL A 230 -15.46 2.56 28.11
N LEU A 231 -14.59 3.34 28.74
CA LEU A 231 -14.79 3.83 30.12
C LEU A 231 -16.01 4.75 30.22
N HIS A 232 -16.24 5.56 29.19
CA HIS A 232 -17.42 6.42 29.10
C HIS A 232 -18.69 5.59 28.87
N SER A 233 -18.68 4.64 27.95
CA SER A 233 -19.84 3.79 27.66
C SER A 233 -20.18 2.80 28.78
N SER A 234 -19.20 2.42 29.61
CA SER A 234 -19.39 1.58 30.79
C SER A 234 -19.82 2.36 32.04
N GLY A 235 -19.97 3.69 31.96
CA GLY A 235 -20.46 4.53 33.06
C GLY A 235 -19.49 4.70 34.23
N ILE A 236 -18.23 4.29 34.07
CA ILE A 236 -17.19 4.40 35.11
C ILE A 236 -16.72 5.85 35.30
N VAL A 237 -16.87 6.68 34.26
CA VAL A 237 -16.57 8.12 34.29
C VAL A 237 -17.85 8.88 33.91
N SER A 238 -18.65 9.23 34.91
CA SER A 238 -19.72 10.22 34.75
C SER A 238 -19.13 11.64 34.81
N ALA A 239 -19.57 12.52 33.90
CA ALA A 239 -19.22 13.92 33.94
C ALA A 239 -19.75 14.56 35.25
N PRO A 240 -18.97 15.42 35.93
CA PRO A 240 -19.55 16.25 36.98
C PRO A 240 -20.57 17.19 36.35
N ALA A 241 -21.75 17.25 36.97
CA ALA A 241 -22.85 18.14 36.58
C ALA A 241 -22.47 19.62 36.67
#